data_AF-A0A1V3Y089-F1
#
_entry.id   AF-A0A1V3Y089-F1
#
_cell.length_a   1.000
_cell.length_b   1.000
_cell.length_c   1.000
_cell.angle_alpha   90.00
_cell.angle_beta   90.00
_cell.angle_gamma   90.00
#
_symmetry.space_group_name_H-M   'P 1'
#
loop_
_entity.id
_entity.type
_entity.pdbx_description
1 polymer ?
#
loop_
_entity_poly.entity_id
_entity_poly.type
_entity_poly.pdbx_seq_one_letter_code
_entity_poly.pdbx_strand_id
1 'polypeptide(L)' 'MVLATLRWGVICRYQAERHLSGRTRSVELAAIGRRVCENEWDLLELLEAVGR' A
#
# COMPACT_ATOMS: atom_id res chain seq x y z
N MET A 1 7.91 7.38 11.19
CA MET A 1 7.56 7.31 9.76
C MET A 1 7.30 5.87 9.31
N VAL A 2 8.18 4.91 9.61
CA VAL A 2 8.02 3.46 9.30
C VAL A 2 6.59 2.92 9.51
N LEU A 3 6.03 3.03 10.73
CA LEU A 3 4.70 2.52 11.04
C LEU A 3 3.58 3.17 10.20
N ALA A 4 3.72 4.46 9.89
CA ALA A 4 2.74 5.17 9.08
C ALA A 4 2.77 4.69 7.62
N THR A 5 3.97 4.51 7.05
CA THR A 5 4.19 3.94 5.70
C THR A 5 3.63 2.52 5.61
N LEU A 6 3.94 1.67 6.59
CA LEU A 6 3.40 0.31 6.65
C LEU A 6 1.86 0.32 6.70
N ARG A 7 1.26 1.13 7.58
CA ARG A 7 -0.19 1.22 7.71
C ARG A 7 -0.85 1.68 6.41
N TRP A 8 -0.24 2.63 5.71
CA TRP A 8 -0.72 3.08 4.41
C TRP A 8 -0.62 1.97 3.35
N GLY A 9 0.47 1.19 3.35
CA GLY A 9 0.63 0.01 2.49
C GLY A 9 -0.49 -1.02 2.69
N VAL A 10 -0.82 -1.34 3.94
CA VAL A 10 -1.94 -2.24 4.28
C VAL A 10 -3.28 -1.72 3.75
N ILE A 11 -3.54 -0.42 3.90
CA ILE A 11 -4.77 0.21 3.38
C ILE A 11 -4.83 0.09 1.85
N CYS A 12 -3.74 0.41 1.14
CA CYS A 12 -3.66 0.27 -0.31
C CYS A 12 -3.96 -1.18 -0.75
N ARG A 13 -3.39 -2.17 -0.05
CA ARG A 13 -3.65 -3.59 -0.37
C ARG A 13 -5.12 -3.95 -0.16
N TYR A 14 -5.72 -3.49 0.93
CA TYR A 14 -7.14 -3.73 1.19
C TYR A 14 -8.04 -3.11 0.12
N GLN A 15 -7.74 -1.90 -0.37
CA GLN A 15 -8.52 -1.29 -1.47
C GLN A 15 -8.36 -2.07 -2.79
N ALA A 16 -7.14 -2.52 -3.11
CA ALA A 16 -6.90 -3.38 -4.27
C ALA A 16 -7.76 -4.65 -4.18
N GLU A 17 -7.73 -5.34 -3.04
CA GLU A 17 -8.52 -6.56 -2.81
C GLU A 17 -10.02 -6.32 -2.98
N ARG A 18 -10.56 -5.22 -2.45
CA ARG A 18 -11.99 -4.88 -2.63
C ARG A 18 -12.38 -4.68 -4.08
N HIS A 19 -11.52 -4.07 -4.89
CA HIS A 19 -11.73 -3.93 -6.32
C HIS A 19 -11.63 -5.28 -7.05
N LEU A 20 -10.52 -6.00 -6.84
CA LEU A 20 -10.18 -7.23 -7.58
C LEU A 20 -11.12 -8.39 -7.26
N SER A 21 -11.58 -8.50 -6.01
CA SER A 21 -12.58 -9.50 -5.61
C SER A 21 -13.98 -9.24 -6.18
N GLY A 22 -14.21 -8.11 -6.84
CA GLY A 22 -15.53 -7.72 -7.34
C GLY A 22 -16.52 -7.27 -6.26
N ARG A 23 -16.16 -7.34 -4.97
CA ARG A 23 -16.98 -6.85 -3.84
C ARG A 23 -17.36 -5.38 -3.99
N THR A 24 -16.48 -4.57 -4.58
CA THR A 24 -16.77 -3.17 -4.90
C THR A 24 -16.02 -2.76 -6.17
N ARG A 25 -16.68 -2.79 -7.32
CA ARG A 25 -16.09 -2.33 -8.59
C ARG A 25 -15.97 -0.80 -8.58
N SER A 26 -14.78 -0.28 -8.29
CA SER A 26 -14.49 1.16 -8.26
C SER A 26 -13.10 1.47 -8.83
N VAL A 27 -13.02 2.44 -9.75
CA VAL A 27 -11.75 2.88 -10.35
C VAL A 27 -10.85 3.55 -9.31
N GLU A 28 -11.43 4.26 -8.34
CA GLU A 28 -10.69 4.86 -7.24
C GLU A 28 -9.97 3.80 -6.40
N LEU A 29 -10.65 2.70 -6.07
CA LEU A 29 -10.05 1.59 -5.31
C LEU A 29 -8.91 0.92 -6.09
N ALA A 30 -9.06 0.77 -7.41
CA ALA A 30 -7.99 0.28 -8.27
C ALA A 30 -6.80 1.25 -8.33
N ALA A 31 -7.06 2.56 -8.39
CA ALA A 31 -6.02 3.58 -8.42
C ALA A 31 -5.22 3.64 -7.11
N ILE A 32 -5.89 3.61 -5.96
CA ILE A 32 -5.25 3.54 -4.63
C ILE A 32 -4.47 2.23 -4.50
N GLY A 33 -5.05 1.12 -4.98
CA GLY A 33 -4.43 -0.21 -4.93
C GLY A 33 -3.11 -0.33 -5.68
N ARG A 34 -2.88 0.46 -6.75
CA ARG A 34 -1.60 0.45 -7.47
C ARG A 34 -0.42 0.98 -6.64
N ARG A 35 -0.68 1.73 -5.56
CA ARG A 35 0.35 2.30 -4.69
C ARG A 35 0.91 1.33 -3.65
N VAL A 36 0.49 0.05 -3.67
CA VAL A 36 1.06 -0.98 -2.78
C VAL A 36 2.56 -1.13 -3.01
N CYS A 37 3.00 -1.25 -4.26
CA CYS A 37 4.42 -1.44 -4.59
C CYS A 37 5.27 -0.21 -4.22
N GLU A 38 4.72 1.01 -4.40
CA GLU A 38 5.38 2.25 -3.96
C GLU A 38 5.61 2.23 -2.44
N ASN A 39 4.58 1.90 -1.65
CA ASN A 39 4.71 1.80 -0.19
C ASN A 39 5.67 0.70 0.26
N GLU A 40 5.70 -0.44 -0.44
CA GLU A 40 6.65 -1.52 -0.14
C GLU A 40 8.09 -1.05 -0.35
N TRP A 41 8.35 -0.32 -1.44
CA TRP A 41 9.64 0.27 -1.70
C TRP A 41 10.04 1.31 -0.64
N ASP A 42 9.15 2.28 -0.36
CA ASP A 42 9.37 3.30 0.67
C ASP A 42 9.65 2.66 2.05
N LEU A 43 8.95 1.56 2.36
CA LEU A 43 9.17 0.84 3.61
C LEU A 43 10.56 0.20 3.66
N LEU A 44 11.03 -0.39 2.55
CA LEU A 44 12.38 -0.96 2.47
C LEU A 44 13.44 0.13 2.66
N GLU A 45 13.29 1.28 2.00
CA GLU A 45 14.21 2.42 2.17
C GLU A 45 14.24 2.92 3.63
N LEU A 46 13.07 3.03 4.27
CA LEU A 46 12.99 3.45 5.67
C LEU A 46 13.61 2.43 6.63
N LEU A 47 13.45 1.13 6.35
CA LEU A 47 14.05 0.07 7.16
C LEU A 47 15.57 0.03 7.00
N GLU A 48 16.07 0.19 5.77
CA GLU A 48 17.51 0.31 5.50
C GLU A 48 18.10 1.53 6.22
N ALA A 49 17.42 2.69 6.17
CA ALA A 49 17.86 3.89 6.84
C ALA A 49 17.91 3.76 8.37
N VAL A 50 17.02 2.97 8.98
CA VAL A 50 17.04 2.68 10.43
C VAL A 50 18.15 1.69 10.80
N GLY A 51 18.55 0.82 9.89
CA GLY A 51 19.60 -0.18 10.11
C GLY A 51 21.03 0.35 9.97
N ARG A 52 21.22 1.56 9.41
CA ARG A 52 22.49 2.27 9.31
C ARG A 52 22.72 3.15 10.53
#